data_AF-A0A0D8L6N1-F1
#
_entry.id   AF-A0A0D8L6N1-F1
#
_cell.length_a   1.000
_cell.length_b   1.000
_cell.length_c   1.000
_cell.angle_alpha   90.00
_cell.angle_beta   90.00
_cell.angle_gamma   90.00
#
_symmetry.space_group_name_H-M   'P 1'
#
loop_
_entity.id
_entity.type
_entity.pdbx_description
1 polymer ?
#
loop_
_entity_poly.entity_id
_entity_poly.type
_entity_poly.pdbx_seq_one_letter_code
_entity_poly.pdbx_strand_id
1 'polypeptide(L)'
;MAGVVISAAVMGQAWAAEKVTVFAAASLTNAVDEISAKYKQEKKGEVVASYASSSTLARQIENGAPADIFISADQKWMDYAQEKNLIVNDTRKTLLGNELVLIAAKDSKIDKIDINKQTDWVKLLDGGRLAVGDPDHVPVGIYAQEALENLGAWKVVDPMLARTNNVRSGMALVERGEAPLGIVYGSDAVASDKVKVVGIFPADTHKPVEYPIAILKDHNNADVKGFYDYLQTPEAKAIFKRYGFSPM
;
A
#
# COMPACT_ATOMS: atom_id res chain seq x y z
N MET A 1 63.62 -29.63 -22.42
CA MET A 1 62.19 -29.24 -22.56
C MET A 1 61.61 -29.15 -21.16
N ALA A 2 61.31 -27.94 -20.68
CA ALA A 2 60.61 -27.74 -19.42
C ALA A 2 59.35 -26.94 -19.74
N GLY A 3 58.19 -27.60 -19.68
CA GLY A 3 56.90 -27.00 -19.99
C GLY A 3 56.36 -26.24 -18.79
N VAL A 4 56.13 -24.94 -18.97
CA VAL A 4 55.43 -24.10 -17.99
C VAL A 4 53.93 -24.26 -18.25
N VAL A 5 53.20 -24.77 -17.27
CA VAL A 5 51.73 -24.81 -17.28
C VAL A 5 51.24 -23.52 -16.65
N ILE A 6 50.66 -22.64 -17.46
CA ILE A 6 49.96 -21.44 -16.98
C ILE A 6 48.51 -21.84 -16.71
N SER A 7 48.15 -21.99 -15.44
CA SER A 7 46.76 -22.13 -15.03
C SER A 7 46.10 -20.75 -15.01
N ALA A 8 45.25 -20.48 -16.01
CA ALA A 8 44.39 -19.30 -16.02
C ALA A 8 43.21 -19.53 -15.06
N ALA A 9 43.22 -18.85 -13.91
CA ALA A 9 42.07 -18.78 -13.03
C ALA A 9 41.05 -17.81 -13.63
N VAL A 10 39.92 -18.33 -14.10
CA VAL A 10 38.76 -17.51 -14.47
C VAL A 10 38.15 -16.99 -13.17
N MET A 11 38.52 -15.78 -12.78
CA MET A 11 37.82 -15.03 -11.74
C MET A 11 36.45 -14.65 -12.31
N GLY A 12 35.44 -15.47 -12.06
CA GLY A 12 34.06 -15.07 -12.27
C GLY A 12 33.80 -13.85 -11.39
N GLN A 13 33.64 -12.67 -12.00
CA GLN A 13 33.02 -11.55 -11.31
C GLN A 13 31.64 -12.03 -10.88
N ALA A 14 31.47 -12.29 -9.59
CA ALA A 14 30.14 -12.34 -9.00
C ALA A 14 29.57 -10.92 -9.15
N TRP A 15 28.75 -10.73 -10.18
CA TRP A 15 27.89 -9.56 -10.25
C TRP A 15 26.94 -9.67 -9.06
N ALA A 16 27.26 -8.98 -7.98
CA ALA A 16 26.31 -8.81 -6.90
C ALA A 16 25.13 -8.04 -7.50
N ALA A 17 23.99 -8.70 -7.64
CA ALA A 17 22.76 -8.08 -8.13
C ALA A 17 22.52 -6.80 -7.32
N GLU A 18 22.27 -5.69 -8.01
CA GLU A 18 22.06 -4.41 -7.37
C GLU A 18 20.77 -4.48 -6.54
N LYS A 19 20.78 -3.81 -5.40
CA LYS A 19 19.69 -3.87 -4.43
C LYS A 19 18.56 -2.95 -4.90
N VAL A 20 17.38 -3.52 -5.16
CA VAL A 20 16.20 -2.76 -5.59
C VAL A 20 15.50 -2.15 -4.38
N THR A 21 15.35 -0.83 -4.37
CA THR A 21 14.66 -0.05 -3.35
C THR A 21 13.23 0.26 -3.78
N VAL A 22 12.25 -0.21 -3.00
CA VAL A 22 10.83 -0.06 -3.32
C VAL A 22 10.18 0.88 -2.31
N PHE A 23 9.58 1.95 -2.80
CA PHE A 23 8.70 2.79 -1.99
C PHE A 23 7.27 2.33 -2.22
N ALA A 24 6.67 1.72 -1.20
CA ALA A 24 5.33 1.13 -1.31
C ALA A 24 4.39 1.69 -0.24
N ALA A 25 3.15 1.94 -0.62
CA ALA A 25 2.10 2.33 0.32
C ALA A 25 2.02 1.36 1.51
N ALA A 26 1.80 1.90 2.71
CA ALA A 26 1.81 1.12 3.96
C ALA A 26 0.86 -0.08 3.99
N SER A 27 -0.23 -0.07 3.22
CA SER A 27 -1.13 -1.23 3.11
C SER A 27 -0.47 -2.45 2.46
N LEU A 28 0.57 -2.24 1.65
CA LEU A 28 1.28 -3.28 0.90
C LEU A 28 2.34 -4.03 1.72
N THR A 29 2.64 -3.61 2.95
CA THR A 29 3.78 -4.11 3.74
C THR A 29 3.90 -5.63 3.73
N ASN A 30 2.88 -6.34 4.24
CA ASN A 30 2.96 -7.80 4.36
C ASN A 30 3.10 -8.51 3.00
N ALA A 31 2.38 -8.04 1.98
CA ALA A 31 2.40 -8.66 0.65
C ALA A 31 3.75 -8.47 -0.05
N VAL A 32 4.27 -7.24 -0.02
CA VAL A 32 5.57 -6.93 -0.63
C VAL A 32 6.70 -7.62 0.14
N ASP A 33 6.65 -7.67 1.48
CA ASP A 33 7.66 -8.40 2.28
C ASP A 33 7.70 -9.89 1.90
N GLU A 34 6.55 -10.56 1.79
CA GLU A 34 6.49 -11.97 1.37
C GLU A 34 7.01 -12.17 -0.06
N ILE A 35 6.60 -11.29 -0.99
CA ILE A 35 7.06 -11.32 -2.39
C ILE A 35 8.58 -11.11 -2.47
N SER A 36 9.13 -10.14 -1.74
CA SER A 36 10.56 -9.85 -1.69
C SER A 36 11.35 -11.01 -1.08
N ALA A 37 10.84 -11.65 -0.03
CA ALA A 37 11.45 -12.84 0.56
C ALA A 37 11.49 -14.00 -0.46
N LYS A 38 10.39 -14.23 -1.18
CA LYS A 38 10.31 -15.25 -2.24
C LYS A 38 11.25 -14.94 -3.41
N TYR A 39 11.30 -13.70 -3.86
CA TYR A 39 12.21 -13.25 -4.92
C TYR A 39 13.69 -13.51 -4.57
N LYS A 40 14.06 -13.24 -3.31
CA LYS A 40 15.39 -13.53 -2.76
C LYS A 40 15.65 -15.03 -2.66
N GLN A 41 14.67 -15.82 -2.21
CA GLN A 41 14.78 -17.29 -2.13
C GLN A 41 15.02 -17.92 -3.51
N GLU A 42 14.39 -17.37 -4.54
CA GLU A 42 14.58 -17.76 -5.96
C GLU A 42 15.92 -17.27 -6.55
N LYS A 43 16.76 -16.60 -5.75
CA LYS A 43 18.06 -16.03 -6.15
C LYS A 43 17.97 -15.04 -7.31
N LYS A 44 16.86 -14.30 -7.42
CA LYS A 44 16.62 -13.33 -8.49
C LYS A 44 17.17 -11.93 -8.19
N GLY A 45 17.36 -11.60 -6.91
CA GLY A 45 17.94 -10.33 -6.48
C GLY A 45 17.60 -10.02 -5.02
N GLU A 46 18.05 -8.88 -4.53
CA GLU A 46 17.70 -8.36 -3.21
C GLU A 46 16.80 -7.13 -3.34
N VAL A 47 15.74 -7.10 -2.53
CA VAL A 47 14.78 -6.00 -2.48
C VAL A 47 14.73 -5.45 -1.06
N VAL A 48 14.74 -4.13 -0.92
CA VAL A 48 14.39 -3.46 0.33
C VAL A 48 13.24 -2.50 0.09
N ALA A 49 12.21 -2.64 0.90
CA ALA A 49 11.04 -1.80 0.83
C ALA A 49 11.04 -0.76 1.97
N SER A 50 10.56 0.44 1.65
CA SER A 50 10.22 1.48 2.61
C SER A 50 8.72 1.76 2.51
N TYR A 51 8.06 1.79 3.67
CA TYR A 51 6.61 1.91 3.76
C TYR A 51 6.21 3.20 4.46
N ALA A 52 5.28 3.93 3.85
CA ALA A 52 4.60 5.08 4.44
C ALA A 52 3.28 5.33 3.70
N SER A 53 2.59 6.43 4.01
CA SER A 53 1.51 6.89 3.12
C SER A 53 2.09 7.26 1.75
N SER A 54 1.36 6.96 0.69
CA SER A 54 1.79 7.26 -0.69
C SER A 54 2.11 8.74 -0.88
N SER A 55 1.41 9.63 -0.17
CA SER A 55 1.73 11.05 -0.09
C SER A 55 3.11 11.38 0.45
N THR A 56 3.53 10.67 1.51
CA THR A 56 4.85 10.88 2.11
C THR A 56 5.92 10.34 1.19
N LEU A 57 5.71 9.16 0.62
CA LEU A 57 6.65 8.55 -0.33
C LEU A 57 6.81 9.39 -1.60
N ALA A 58 5.72 9.84 -2.21
CA ALA A 58 5.77 10.70 -3.40
C ALA A 58 6.54 12.00 -3.15
N ARG A 59 6.32 12.64 -1.98
CA ARG A 59 7.09 13.83 -1.57
C ARG A 59 8.56 13.52 -1.29
N GLN A 60 8.88 12.35 -0.73
CA GLN A 60 10.27 11.93 -0.55
C GLN A 60 10.97 11.71 -1.89
N ILE A 61 10.29 11.08 -2.86
CA ILE A 61 10.79 10.88 -4.23
C ILE A 61 11.05 12.22 -4.91
N GLU A 62 10.11 13.17 -4.82
CA GLU A 62 10.31 14.54 -5.34
C GLU A 62 11.54 15.22 -4.71
N ASN A 63 11.79 14.98 -3.42
CA ASN A 63 12.95 15.51 -2.71
C ASN A 63 14.24 14.70 -2.94
N GLY A 64 14.24 13.77 -3.90
CA GLY A 64 15.44 13.03 -4.31
C GLY A 64 15.75 11.77 -3.51
N ALA A 65 14.76 11.19 -2.82
CA ALA A 65 14.95 9.88 -2.19
C ALA A 65 15.28 8.81 -3.26
N PRO A 66 16.31 7.96 -3.04
CA PRO A 66 16.81 7.03 -4.05
C PRO A 66 15.98 5.73 -4.08
N ALA A 67 14.71 5.84 -4.47
CA ALA A 67 13.86 4.69 -4.71
C ALA A 67 13.91 4.31 -6.20
N ASP A 68 13.76 3.01 -6.48
CA ASP A 68 13.75 2.49 -7.86
C ASP A 68 12.31 2.28 -8.37
N ILE A 69 11.40 1.84 -7.49
CA ILE A 69 10.00 1.56 -7.80
C ILE A 69 9.11 2.27 -6.80
N PHE A 70 8.05 2.90 -7.30
CA PHE A 70 6.99 3.48 -6.48
C PHE A 70 5.68 2.72 -6.70
N ILE A 71 5.03 2.32 -5.60
CA ILE A 71 3.68 1.75 -5.60
C ILE A 71 2.77 2.61 -4.72
N SER A 72 1.88 3.37 -5.35
CA SER A 72 0.90 4.21 -4.65
C SER A 72 -0.35 3.39 -4.27
N ALA A 73 -1.17 3.93 -3.36
CA ALA A 73 -2.48 3.39 -3.00
C ALA A 73 -3.64 4.18 -3.62
N ASP A 74 -3.31 5.14 -4.49
CA ASP A 74 -4.24 5.84 -5.35
C ASP A 74 -3.54 6.27 -6.66
N GLN A 75 -4.35 6.64 -7.66
CA GLN A 75 -3.86 7.25 -8.89
C GLN A 75 -3.29 8.65 -8.64
N LYS A 76 -3.85 9.42 -7.71
CA LYS A 76 -3.50 10.82 -7.44
C LYS A 76 -2.02 11.03 -7.13
N TRP A 77 -1.42 10.21 -6.26
CA TRP A 77 0.01 10.36 -5.93
C TRP A 77 0.95 9.80 -7.00
N MET A 78 0.45 8.90 -7.86
CA MET A 78 1.20 8.51 -9.06
C MET A 78 1.12 9.59 -10.14
N ASP A 79 -0.05 10.23 -10.31
CA ASP A 79 -0.22 11.41 -11.17
C ASP A 79 0.72 12.52 -10.72
N TYR A 80 0.79 12.81 -9.42
CA TYR A 80 1.75 13.75 -8.84
C TYR A 80 3.19 13.43 -9.25
N ALA A 81 3.61 12.17 -9.11
CA ALA A 81 4.96 11.75 -9.48
C ALA A 81 5.21 11.88 -11.00
N GLN A 82 4.19 11.57 -11.81
CA GLN A 82 4.24 11.67 -13.27
C GLN A 82 4.33 13.13 -13.73
N GLU A 83 3.49 14.02 -13.22
CA GLU A 83 3.47 15.47 -13.54
C GLU A 83 4.79 16.15 -13.18
N LYS A 84 5.46 15.66 -12.14
CA LYS A 84 6.80 16.10 -11.71
C LYS A 84 7.93 15.46 -12.52
N ASN A 85 7.63 14.62 -13.50
CA ASN A 85 8.59 13.86 -14.31
C ASN A 85 9.51 12.96 -13.47
N LEU A 86 8.98 12.34 -12.41
CA LEU A 86 9.74 11.49 -11.48
C LEU A 86 9.67 10.00 -11.83
N ILE A 87 8.85 9.61 -12.82
CA ILE A 87 8.66 8.21 -13.23
C ILE A 87 9.02 7.99 -14.69
N VAL A 88 9.23 6.74 -15.07
CA VAL A 88 9.24 6.32 -16.48
C VAL A 88 7.80 6.02 -16.91
N ASN A 89 7.19 6.93 -17.67
CA ASN A 89 5.76 6.90 -17.98
C ASN A 89 5.24 5.56 -18.53
N ASP A 90 5.98 4.92 -19.44
CA ASP A 90 5.57 3.64 -20.05
C ASP A 90 5.60 2.45 -19.07
N THR A 91 6.14 2.65 -17.87
CA THR A 91 6.14 1.65 -16.79
C THR A 91 4.99 1.86 -15.80
N ARG A 92 4.17 2.90 -15.95
CA ARG A 92 3.01 3.08 -15.09
C ARG A 92 1.93 2.06 -15.45
N LYS A 93 1.52 1.25 -14.47
CA LYS A 93 0.38 0.32 -14.60
C LYS A 93 -0.42 0.26 -13.31
N THR A 94 -1.73 0.06 -13.42
CA THR A 94 -2.54 -0.35 -12.26
C THR A 94 -2.22 -1.80 -11.92
N LEU A 95 -1.62 -2.04 -10.75
CA LEU A 95 -1.19 -3.36 -10.32
C LEU A 95 -2.30 -4.10 -9.57
N LEU A 96 -2.98 -3.39 -8.65
CA LEU A 96 -3.94 -3.97 -7.72
C LEU A 96 -5.15 -3.06 -7.55
N GLY A 97 -6.26 -3.67 -7.13
CA GLY A 97 -7.41 -3.00 -6.53
C GLY A 97 -7.60 -3.43 -5.07
N ASN A 98 -8.48 -2.74 -4.36
CA ASN A 98 -8.82 -3.03 -2.97
C ASN A 98 -10.22 -2.51 -2.63
N GLU A 99 -10.69 -2.82 -1.42
CA GLU A 99 -11.98 -2.35 -0.90
C GLU A 99 -11.76 -1.41 0.27
N LEU A 100 -12.64 -0.42 0.42
CA LEU A 100 -12.67 0.44 1.59
C LEU A 100 -13.62 -0.16 2.64
N VAL A 101 -13.13 -0.37 3.85
CA VAL A 101 -13.87 -1.08 4.90
C VAL A 101 -13.85 -0.31 6.21
N LEU A 102 -14.92 -0.50 6.99
CA LEU A 102 -15.03 -0.08 8.37
C LEU A 102 -14.64 -1.26 9.27
N ILE A 103 -13.72 -1.04 10.19
CA ILE A 103 -13.23 -2.04 11.14
C ILE A 103 -13.54 -1.64 12.58
N ALA A 104 -13.63 -2.66 13.44
CA ALA A 104 -13.62 -2.54 14.89
C ALA A 104 -12.60 -3.52 15.48
N ALA A 105 -12.24 -3.35 16.76
CA ALA A 105 -11.43 -4.34 17.47
C ALA A 105 -12.11 -5.72 17.46
N LYS A 106 -11.32 -6.79 17.46
CA LYS A 106 -11.80 -8.18 17.30
C LYS A 106 -12.86 -8.55 18.34
N ASP A 107 -12.67 -8.09 19.57
CA ASP A 107 -13.53 -8.32 20.75
C ASP A 107 -14.63 -7.26 20.93
N SER A 108 -14.71 -6.27 20.04
CA SER A 108 -15.75 -5.24 20.06
C SER A 108 -17.16 -5.86 19.92
N LYS A 109 -18.13 -5.28 20.62
CA LYS A 109 -19.56 -5.63 20.49
C LYS A 109 -20.22 -5.05 19.23
N ILE A 110 -19.50 -4.20 18.49
CA ILE A 110 -19.98 -3.68 17.21
C ILE A 110 -19.95 -4.82 16.20
N ASP A 111 -21.12 -5.18 15.69
CA ASP A 111 -21.31 -6.21 14.67
C ASP A 111 -21.49 -5.57 13.29
N LYS A 112 -22.12 -6.29 12.36
CA LYS A 112 -22.28 -5.84 10.97
C LYS A 112 -23.11 -4.56 10.88
N ILE A 113 -22.54 -3.55 10.23
CA ILE A 113 -23.13 -2.25 9.90
C ILE A 113 -23.40 -2.24 8.39
N ASP A 114 -24.64 -1.96 8.01
CA ASP A 114 -24.98 -1.61 6.64
C ASP A 114 -24.71 -0.11 6.42
N ILE A 115 -23.61 0.21 5.75
CA ILE A 115 -23.16 1.59 5.56
C ILE A 115 -23.98 2.24 4.45
N ASN A 116 -24.86 3.16 4.84
CA ASN A 116 -25.72 3.92 3.94
C ASN A 116 -25.94 5.37 4.44
N LYS A 117 -26.79 6.14 3.76
CA LYS A 117 -27.07 7.55 4.10
C LYS A 117 -27.77 7.75 5.45
N GLN A 118 -28.32 6.69 6.04
CA GLN A 118 -29.01 6.70 7.33
C GLN A 118 -28.11 6.22 8.47
N THR A 119 -26.84 5.94 8.21
CA THR A 119 -25.87 5.51 9.23
C THR A 119 -25.70 6.59 10.29
N ASP A 120 -26.04 6.27 11.54
CA ASP A 120 -25.88 7.17 12.69
C ASP A 120 -24.45 7.07 13.25
N TRP A 121 -23.53 7.82 12.63
CA TRP A 121 -22.11 7.83 13.00
C TRP A 121 -21.85 8.30 14.43
N VAL A 122 -22.66 9.24 14.94
CA VAL A 122 -22.49 9.77 16.30
C VAL A 122 -22.77 8.67 17.32
N LYS A 123 -23.87 7.93 17.11
CA LYS A 123 -24.22 6.79 17.95
C LYS A 123 -23.22 5.64 17.81
N LEU A 124 -22.74 5.37 16.60
CA LEU A 124 -21.76 4.30 16.37
C LEU A 124 -20.42 4.56 17.06
N LEU A 125 -19.99 5.83 17.12
CA LEU A 125 -18.74 6.21 17.75
C LEU A 125 -18.86 6.36 19.27
N ASP A 126 -20.07 6.58 19.81
CA ASP A 126 -20.34 6.66 21.26
C ASP A 126 -19.37 7.60 22.02
N GLY A 127 -19.12 8.78 21.44
CA GLY A 127 -18.17 9.76 21.97
C GLY A 127 -16.68 9.48 21.68
N GLY A 128 -16.36 8.34 21.06
CA GLY A 128 -15.04 8.02 20.53
C GLY A 128 -14.72 8.71 19.21
N ARG A 129 -13.50 8.45 18.70
CA ARG A 129 -13.03 8.98 17.41
C ARG A 129 -13.01 7.91 16.33
N LEU A 130 -13.21 8.30 15.08
CA LEU A 130 -13.06 7.42 13.92
C LEU A 130 -11.60 7.45 13.43
N ALA A 131 -10.88 6.35 13.56
CA ALA A 131 -9.50 6.27 13.08
C ALA A 131 -9.44 6.23 11.55
N VAL A 132 -8.64 7.10 10.95
CA VAL A 132 -8.48 7.15 9.49
C VAL A 132 -7.13 7.79 9.13
N GLY A 133 -6.59 7.46 7.96
CA GLY A 133 -5.48 8.25 7.39
C GLY A 133 -5.91 9.70 7.19
N ASP A 134 -5.00 10.67 7.37
CA ASP A 134 -5.34 12.08 7.21
C ASP A 134 -5.93 12.38 5.82
N PRO A 135 -7.20 12.80 5.72
CA PRO A 135 -7.89 12.99 4.44
C PRO A 135 -7.29 14.07 3.55
N ASP A 136 -6.49 14.98 4.11
CA ASP A 136 -5.83 16.03 3.34
C ASP A 136 -4.79 15.47 2.36
N HIS A 137 -4.22 14.30 2.65
CA HIS A 137 -3.17 13.73 1.81
C HIS A 137 -3.05 12.20 1.78
N VAL A 138 -3.48 11.46 2.81
CA VAL A 138 -3.33 10.00 2.84
C VAL A 138 -4.42 9.35 1.98
N PRO A 139 -4.08 8.44 1.04
CA PRO A 139 -5.06 7.82 0.13
C PRO A 139 -6.31 7.26 0.81
N VAL A 140 -6.17 6.45 1.87
CA VAL A 140 -7.34 5.89 2.58
C VAL A 140 -8.24 6.97 3.19
N GLY A 141 -7.65 8.09 3.61
CA GLY A 141 -8.38 9.24 4.12
C GLY A 141 -9.14 9.98 3.02
N ILE A 142 -8.51 10.14 1.84
CA ILE A 142 -9.14 10.72 0.66
C ILE A 142 -10.35 9.86 0.25
N TYR A 143 -10.19 8.53 0.16
CA TYR A 143 -11.28 7.62 -0.15
C TYR A 143 -12.38 7.64 0.93
N ALA A 144 -12.00 7.69 2.21
CA ALA A 144 -12.95 7.81 3.32
C ALA A 144 -13.76 9.11 3.24
N GLN A 145 -13.11 10.23 2.93
CA GLN A 145 -13.77 11.51 2.74
C GLN A 145 -14.73 11.45 1.53
N GLU A 146 -14.27 10.97 0.36
CA GLU A 146 -15.14 10.81 -0.82
C GLU A 146 -16.39 9.98 -0.47
N ALA A 147 -16.20 8.84 0.22
CA ALA A 147 -17.28 7.96 0.63
C ALA A 147 -18.27 8.63 1.59
N LEU A 148 -17.76 9.28 2.63
CA LEU A 148 -18.57 9.95 3.65
C LEU A 148 -19.26 11.21 3.10
N GLU A 149 -18.67 11.91 2.13
CA GLU A 149 -19.30 13.04 1.44
C GLU A 149 -20.48 12.56 0.58
N ASN A 150 -20.31 11.49 -0.20
CA ASN A 150 -21.39 10.87 -0.98
C ASN A 150 -22.55 10.39 -0.10
N LEU A 151 -22.22 9.86 1.07
CA LEU A 151 -23.19 9.41 2.07
C LEU A 151 -23.83 10.56 2.87
N GLY A 152 -23.36 11.81 2.69
CA GLY A 152 -23.85 12.98 3.43
C GLY A 152 -23.40 13.04 4.89
N ALA A 153 -22.44 12.20 5.29
CA ALA A 153 -21.97 12.03 6.65
C ALA A 153 -20.72 12.86 6.99
N TRP A 154 -19.98 13.34 5.98
CA TRP A 154 -18.67 13.97 6.18
C TRP A 154 -18.67 15.12 7.19
N LYS A 155 -19.62 16.06 7.10
CA LYS A 155 -19.74 17.20 8.03
C LYS A 155 -19.91 16.78 9.49
N VAL A 156 -20.50 15.62 9.74
CA VAL A 156 -20.70 15.06 11.08
C VAL A 156 -19.45 14.35 11.56
N VAL A 157 -18.79 13.61 10.67
CA VAL A 157 -17.67 12.71 11.00
C VAL A 157 -16.32 13.43 11.08
N ASP A 158 -16.07 14.44 10.24
CA ASP A 158 -14.80 15.19 10.17
C ASP A 158 -14.28 15.68 11.55
N PRO A 159 -15.08 16.34 12.42
CA PRO A 159 -14.60 16.77 13.73
C PRO A 159 -14.29 15.59 14.69
N MET A 160 -14.78 14.39 14.39
CA MET A 160 -14.64 13.17 15.20
C MET A 160 -13.49 12.27 14.71
N LEU A 161 -12.71 12.70 13.73
CA LEU A 161 -11.61 11.88 13.22
C LEU A 161 -10.45 11.78 14.21
N ALA A 162 -9.84 10.60 14.28
CA ALA A 162 -8.48 10.41 14.72
C ALA A 162 -7.60 10.24 13.47
N ARG A 163 -7.12 11.37 12.95
CA ARG A 163 -6.31 11.44 11.73
C ARG A 163 -4.92 10.86 11.98
N THR A 164 -4.43 10.06 11.04
CA THR A 164 -3.15 9.35 11.16
C THR A 164 -2.28 9.52 9.91
N ASN A 165 -0.97 9.33 10.06
CA ASN A 165 -0.01 9.56 8.98
C ASN A 165 -0.04 8.52 7.85
N ASN A 166 -0.66 7.36 8.06
CA ASN A 166 -0.90 6.30 7.09
C ASN A 166 -1.99 5.32 7.59
N VAL A 167 -2.48 4.45 6.70
CA VAL A 167 -3.58 3.52 7.02
C VAL A 167 -3.26 2.53 8.15
N ARG A 168 -2.01 2.03 8.25
CA ARG A 168 -1.61 1.08 9.29
C ARG A 168 -1.54 1.73 10.67
N SER A 169 -1.15 3.00 10.75
CA SER A 169 -1.25 3.78 11.98
C SER A 169 -2.71 3.94 12.44
N GLY A 170 -3.63 4.18 11.51
CA GLY A 170 -5.08 4.23 11.79
C GLY A 170 -5.61 2.87 12.28
N MET A 171 -5.28 1.78 11.58
CA MET A 171 -5.63 0.43 12.03
C MET A 171 -5.13 0.13 13.44
N ALA A 172 -3.90 0.53 13.76
CA ALA A 172 -3.29 0.28 15.06
C ALA A 172 -4.02 0.99 16.22
N LEU A 173 -4.69 2.13 15.98
CA LEU A 173 -5.57 2.76 16.98
C LEU A 173 -6.76 1.85 17.32
N VAL A 174 -7.34 1.20 16.31
CA VAL A 174 -8.45 0.26 16.48
C VAL A 174 -7.99 -1.02 17.15
N GLU A 175 -6.82 -1.56 16.76
CA GLU A 175 -6.22 -2.73 17.41
C GLU A 175 -5.99 -2.55 18.91
N ARG A 176 -5.67 -1.33 19.34
CA ARG A 176 -5.43 -0.98 20.74
C ARG A 176 -6.69 -0.52 21.49
N GLY A 177 -7.84 -0.45 20.81
CA GLY A 177 -9.09 0.07 21.39
C GLY A 177 -9.05 1.57 21.69
N GLU A 178 -8.08 2.31 21.13
CA GLU A 178 -7.98 3.78 21.26
C GLU A 178 -9.01 4.50 20.37
N ALA A 179 -9.49 3.82 19.33
CA ALA A 179 -10.61 4.23 18.50
C ALA A 179 -11.61 3.07 18.37
N PRO A 180 -12.93 3.28 18.63
CA PRO A 180 -13.93 2.22 18.52
C PRO A 180 -14.10 1.69 17.09
N LEU A 181 -13.87 2.56 16.10
CA LEU A 181 -13.97 2.25 14.68
C LEU A 181 -12.80 2.86 13.91
N GLY A 182 -12.48 2.28 12.76
CA GLY A 182 -11.58 2.90 11.79
C GLY A 182 -11.93 2.56 10.35
N ILE A 183 -11.55 3.44 9.44
CA ILE A 183 -11.67 3.22 8.00
C ILE A 183 -10.29 2.83 7.46
N VAL A 184 -10.20 1.61 6.92
CA VAL A 184 -8.97 1.01 6.37
C VAL A 184 -9.28 0.33 5.04
N TYR A 185 -8.29 -0.31 4.42
CA TYR A 185 -8.55 -1.19 3.29
C TYR A 185 -8.86 -2.62 3.71
N GLY A 186 -9.61 -3.37 2.89
CA GLY A 186 -9.91 -4.79 3.12
C GLY A 186 -8.64 -5.61 3.36
N SER A 187 -7.58 -5.33 2.60
CA SER A 187 -6.27 -5.97 2.78
C SER A 187 -5.62 -5.72 4.16
N ASP A 188 -5.84 -4.54 4.75
CA ASP A 188 -5.29 -4.21 6.07
C ASP A 188 -5.98 -5.05 7.14
N ALA A 189 -7.31 -5.18 7.05
CA ALA A 189 -8.08 -6.04 7.94
C ALA A 189 -7.71 -7.52 7.81
N VAL A 190 -7.39 -8.00 6.60
CA VAL A 190 -6.87 -9.37 6.38
C VAL A 190 -5.50 -9.56 7.02
N ALA A 191 -4.67 -8.51 7.06
CA ALA A 191 -3.31 -8.56 7.60
C ALA A 191 -3.23 -8.51 9.15
N SER A 192 -4.36 -8.41 9.84
CA SER A 192 -4.41 -8.32 11.31
C SER A 192 -5.41 -9.32 11.90
N ASP A 193 -5.01 -9.99 12.98
CA ASP A 193 -5.87 -10.87 13.79
C ASP A 193 -6.63 -10.11 14.90
N LYS A 194 -6.32 -8.82 15.10
CA LYS A 194 -6.82 -7.98 16.20
C LYS A 194 -8.02 -7.10 15.83
N VAL A 195 -8.40 -7.08 14.56
CA VAL A 195 -9.57 -6.33 14.08
C VAL A 195 -10.54 -7.25 13.35
N LYS A 196 -11.77 -6.77 13.15
CA LYS A 196 -12.77 -7.38 12.28
C LYS A 196 -13.38 -6.32 11.40
N VAL A 197 -13.72 -6.69 10.16
CA VAL A 197 -14.55 -5.87 9.28
C VAL A 197 -15.97 -5.87 9.83
N VAL A 198 -16.50 -4.68 10.07
CA VAL A 198 -17.88 -4.47 10.52
C VAL A 198 -18.74 -3.83 9.43
N GLY A 199 -18.15 -3.22 8.40
CA GLY A 199 -18.89 -2.71 7.25
C GLY A 199 -18.00 -2.55 6.02
N ILE A 200 -18.61 -2.55 4.84
CA ILE A 200 -17.93 -2.29 3.57
C ILE A 200 -18.57 -1.04 2.99
N PHE A 201 -17.75 -0.06 2.58
CA PHE A 201 -18.28 1.14 1.94
C PHE A 201 -18.82 0.79 0.54
N PRO A 202 -20.00 1.30 0.14
CA PRO A 202 -20.52 1.02 -1.18
C PRO A 202 -19.57 1.54 -2.28
N ALA A 203 -19.32 0.71 -3.30
CA ALA A 203 -18.32 1.00 -4.33
C ALA A 203 -18.63 2.25 -5.17
N ASP A 204 -19.87 2.74 -5.17
CA ASP A 204 -20.31 3.96 -5.85
C ASP A 204 -20.13 5.23 -5.00
N THR A 205 -19.67 5.11 -3.75
CA THR A 205 -19.46 6.26 -2.85
C THR A 205 -18.07 6.87 -2.97
N HIS A 206 -17.10 6.17 -3.54
CA HIS A 206 -15.74 6.64 -3.73
C HIS A 206 -15.20 6.14 -5.07
N LYS A 207 -14.09 6.73 -5.56
CA LYS A 207 -13.42 6.17 -6.73
C LYS A 207 -12.90 4.75 -6.45
N PRO A 208 -12.69 3.91 -7.48
CA PRO A 208 -12.02 2.62 -7.30
C PRO A 208 -10.69 2.79 -6.54
N VAL A 209 -10.47 1.95 -5.54
CA VAL A 209 -9.18 1.91 -4.83
C VAL A 209 -8.20 1.15 -5.70
N GLU A 210 -7.21 1.85 -6.23
CA GLU A 210 -6.26 1.32 -7.21
C GLU A 210 -4.83 1.62 -6.78
N TYR A 211 -3.95 0.64 -7.02
CA TYR A 211 -2.53 0.70 -6.67
C TYR A 211 -1.69 0.74 -7.93
N PRO A 212 -1.37 1.93 -8.46
CA PRO A 212 -0.46 2.03 -9.58
C PRO A 212 0.98 1.79 -9.15
N ILE A 213 1.72 1.08 -10.00
CA ILE A 213 3.16 0.87 -9.90
C ILE A 213 3.85 1.61 -11.05
N ALA A 214 5.03 2.17 -10.79
CA ALA A 214 5.93 2.67 -11.82
C ALA A 214 7.40 2.54 -11.39
N ILE A 215 8.29 2.45 -12.37
CA ILE A 215 9.74 2.60 -12.18
C ILE A 215 10.05 4.10 -12.12
N LEU A 216 10.89 4.51 -11.18
CA LEU A 216 11.32 5.89 -11.02
C LEU A 216 12.32 6.28 -12.12
N LYS A 217 12.29 7.57 -12.47
CA LYS A 217 13.13 8.12 -13.53
C LYS A 217 14.61 7.85 -13.22
N ASP A 218 15.39 7.53 -14.25
CA ASP A 218 16.82 7.22 -14.15
C ASP A 218 17.16 5.88 -13.43
N HIS A 219 16.16 5.14 -12.94
CA HIS A 219 16.33 3.82 -12.28
C HIS A 219 15.95 2.61 -13.15
N ASN A 220 15.68 2.81 -14.45
CA ASN A 220 15.19 1.75 -15.35
C ASN A 220 16.30 0.83 -15.87
N ASN A 221 16.84 -0.01 -14.98
CA ASN A 221 17.86 -1.01 -15.29
C ASN A 221 17.29 -2.46 -15.22
N ALA A 222 18.14 -3.46 -15.50
CA ALA A 222 17.74 -4.86 -15.58
C ALA A 222 17.24 -5.42 -14.23
N ASP A 223 17.88 -5.07 -13.12
CA ASP A 223 17.52 -5.56 -11.79
C ASP A 223 16.16 -4.98 -11.34
N VAL A 224 15.96 -3.68 -11.56
CA VAL A 224 14.70 -2.98 -11.26
C VAL A 224 13.55 -3.51 -12.11
N LYS A 225 13.78 -3.69 -13.43
CA LYS A 225 12.80 -4.34 -14.31
C LYS A 225 12.49 -5.76 -13.84
N GLY A 226 13.49 -6.52 -13.41
CA GLY A 226 13.35 -7.87 -12.90
C GLY A 226 12.35 -7.97 -11.75
N PHE A 227 12.43 -7.07 -10.76
CA PHE A 227 11.46 -7.05 -9.66
C PHE A 227 10.10 -6.45 -10.05
N TYR A 228 10.10 -5.38 -10.85
CA TYR A 228 8.89 -4.77 -11.40
C TYR A 228 8.03 -5.80 -12.17
N ASP A 229 8.65 -6.62 -13.02
CA ASP A 229 7.98 -7.69 -13.75
C ASP A 229 7.59 -8.86 -12.82
N TYR A 230 8.40 -9.16 -11.80
CA TYR A 230 8.07 -10.19 -10.82
C TYR A 230 6.77 -9.90 -10.07
N LEU A 231 6.53 -8.63 -9.71
CA LEU A 231 5.28 -8.20 -9.06
C LEU A 231 4.02 -8.47 -9.90
N GLN A 232 4.17 -8.67 -11.21
CA GLN A 232 3.08 -8.96 -12.14
C GLN A 232 2.91 -10.46 -12.43
N THR A 233 3.75 -11.34 -11.88
CA THR A 233 3.69 -12.79 -12.11
C THR A 233 2.50 -13.46 -11.44
N PRO A 234 2.03 -14.64 -11.93
CA PRO A 234 0.97 -15.40 -11.26
C PRO A 234 1.26 -15.69 -9.79
N GLU A 235 2.53 -15.92 -9.43
CA GLU A 235 2.98 -16.19 -8.07
C GLU A 235 2.80 -14.95 -7.18
N ALA A 236 3.23 -13.78 -7.64
CA ALA A 236 3.02 -12.52 -6.91
C ALA A 236 1.52 -12.18 -6.80
N LYS A 237 0.76 -12.34 -7.88
CA LYS A 237 -0.71 -12.16 -7.87
C LYS A 237 -1.38 -13.07 -6.83
N ALA A 238 -0.92 -14.32 -6.68
CA ALA A 238 -1.45 -15.23 -5.67
C ALA A 238 -1.13 -14.77 -4.24
N ILE A 239 0.05 -14.20 -4.00
CA ILE A 239 0.40 -13.60 -2.70
C ILE A 239 -0.50 -12.39 -2.41
N PHE A 240 -0.64 -11.47 -3.37
CA PHE A 240 -1.53 -10.30 -3.24
C PHE A 240 -2.97 -10.70 -2.91
N LYS A 241 -3.52 -11.72 -3.60
CA LYS A 241 -4.86 -12.25 -3.30
C LYS A 241 -4.99 -12.79 -1.88
N ARG A 242 -3.99 -13.51 -1.38
CA ARG A 242 -4.00 -14.01 0.02
C ARG A 242 -4.05 -12.88 1.04
N TYR A 243 -3.43 -11.74 0.72
CA TYR A 243 -3.48 -10.54 1.54
C TYR A 243 -4.70 -9.64 1.27
N GLY A 244 -5.70 -10.10 0.50
CA GLY A 244 -6.96 -9.36 0.30
C GLY A 244 -6.92 -8.28 -0.78
N PHE A 245 -5.88 -8.23 -1.61
CA PHE A 245 -5.87 -7.38 -2.80
C PHE A 245 -6.54 -8.06 -4.00
N SER A 246 -6.95 -7.26 -4.97
CA SER A 246 -7.49 -7.70 -6.27
C SER A 246 -6.48 -7.41 -7.38
N PRO A 247 -5.61 -8.36 -7.78
CA PRO A 247 -4.62 -8.10 -8.83
C PRO A 247 -5.27 -7.93 -10.20
N MET A 248 -4.74 -6.98 -10.97
CA MET A 248 -5.15 -6.70 -12.36
C MET A 248 -4.41 -7.60 -13.36
#